data_AF-A0A1I8AFT4-F1
#
_entry.id   AF-A0A1I8AFT4-F1
#
_cell.length_a   1.000
_cell.length_b   1.000
_cell.length_c   1.000
_cell.angle_alpha   90.00
_cell.angle_beta   90.00
_cell.angle_gamma   90.00
#
_symmetry.space_group_name_H-M   'P 1'
#
loop_
_entity.id
_entity.type
_entity.pdbx_description
1 polymer ?
#
loop_
_entity_poly.entity_id
_entity_poly.type
_entity_poly.pdbx_seq_one_letter_code
_entity_poly.pdbx_strand_id
1 'polypeptide(L)'
;MHPRILEVTERLIARSRPTRERYLQLIRGAASDGPMRAKLQCANFAHGVAGCGSDDKHSLRMMNAANVAIVSAYNDMLSAHQPYEHFPQQIKQALREIGSVGQFAGGVPAMCDGVTQGEPGMELGIASREVIAMSTAIALSHNMFDAALLLGICDKIVP
;
A
#
# COMPACT_ATOMS: atom_id res chain seq x y z
N MET A 1 27.34 6.39 18.09
CA MET A 1 26.36 5.28 18.22
C MET A 1 26.91 4.30 19.25
N HIS A 2 26.06 3.70 20.10
CA HIS A 2 26.52 2.77 21.15
C HIS A 2 27.29 1.58 20.53
N PRO A 3 28.45 1.13 21.07
CA PRO A 3 29.29 0.10 20.44
C PRO A 3 28.56 -1.20 20.10
N ARG A 4 27.66 -1.66 20.99
CA ARG A 4 26.84 -2.86 20.73
C ARG A 4 25.85 -2.69 19.57
N ILE A 5 25.35 -1.48 19.32
CA ILE A 5 24.46 -1.22 18.18
C ILE A 5 25.28 -1.36 16.88
N LEU A 6 26.48 -0.79 16.83
CA LEU A 6 27.39 -0.92 15.68
C LEU A 6 27.72 -2.38 15.37
N GLU A 7 28.14 -3.14 16.40
CA GLU A 7 28.46 -4.57 16.27
C GLU A 7 27.27 -5.37 15.69
N VAL A 8 26.06 -5.16 16.22
CA VAL A 8 24.85 -5.85 15.75
C VAL A 8 24.50 -5.43 14.33
N THR A 9 24.57 -4.14 14.00
CA THR A 9 24.31 -3.61 12.66
C THR A 9 25.28 -4.20 11.63
N GLU A 10 26.57 -4.19 11.91
CA GLU A 10 27.59 -4.76 11.02
C GLU A 10 27.38 -6.25 10.78
N ARG A 11 27.06 -7.00 11.85
CA ARG A 11 26.72 -8.42 11.75
C ARG A 11 25.48 -8.66 10.88
N LEU A 12 24.44 -7.84 11.02
CA LEU A 12 23.23 -7.94 10.19
C LEU A 12 23.52 -7.60 8.72
N ILE A 13 24.32 -6.58 8.45
CA ILE A 13 24.75 -6.22 7.09
C ILE A 13 25.53 -7.38 6.46
N ALA A 14 26.53 -7.92 7.16
CA ALA A 14 27.33 -9.03 6.66
C ALA A 14 26.47 -10.28 6.38
N ARG A 15 25.58 -10.65 7.32
CA ARG A 15 24.69 -11.82 7.19
C ARG A 15 23.67 -11.66 6.06
N SER A 16 23.13 -10.46 5.87
CA SER A 16 22.06 -10.20 4.89
C SER A 16 22.57 -9.80 3.51
N ARG A 17 23.89 -9.59 3.33
CA ARG A 17 24.46 -9.07 2.08
C ARG A 17 23.96 -9.79 0.82
N PRO A 18 24.00 -11.14 0.70
CA PRO A 18 23.57 -11.81 -0.53
C PRO A 18 22.07 -11.61 -0.82
N THR A 19 21.21 -11.70 0.20
CA THR A 19 19.76 -11.57 0.03
C THR A 19 19.35 -10.11 -0.20
N ARG A 20 20.02 -9.16 0.44
CA ARG A 20 19.80 -7.72 0.23
C ARG A 20 20.22 -7.28 -1.16
N GLU A 21 21.36 -7.76 -1.65
CA GLU A 21 21.81 -7.47 -3.02
C GLU A 21 20.82 -7.99 -4.05
N ARG A 22 20.34 -9.23 -3.90
CA ARG A 22 19.29 -9.80 -4.76
C ARG A 22 18.00 -8.99 -4.72
N TYR A 23 17.55 -8.59 -3.53
CA TYR A 23 16.36 -7.76 -3.38
C TYR A 23 16.52 -6.41 -4.08
N LEU A 24 17.66 -5.73 -3.89
CA LEU A 24 17.92 -4.43 -4.53
C LEU A 24 17.99 -4.55 -6.06
N GLN A 25 18.53 -5.65 -6.59
CA GLN A 25 18.50 -5.92 -8.03
C GLN A 25 17.07 -6.09 -8.55
N LEU A 26 16.23 -6.84 -7.83
CA LEU A 26 14.82 -7.01 -8.18
C LEU A 26 14.06 -5.68 -8.16
N ILE A 27 14.25 -4.86 -7.12
CA ILE A 27 13.60 -3.54 -7.03
C ILE A 27 14.09 -2.60 -8.14
N ARG A 28 15.39 -2.59 -8.45
CA ARG A 28 15.92 -1.80 -9.59
C ARG A 28 15.38 -2.28 -10.93
N GLY A 29 15.18 -3.59 -11.10
CA GLY A 29 14.59 -4.16 -12.31
C GLY A 29 13.09 -3.87 -12.45
N ALA A 30 12.37 -3.74 -11.32
CA ALA A 30 10.96 -3.34 -11.30
C ALA A 30 10.78 -1.81 -11.40
N ALA A 31 11.77 -1.04 -10.96
CA ALA A 31 11.79 0.41 -11.11
C ALA A 31 11.79 0.79 -12.60
N SER A 32 11.27 1.99 -12.88
CA SER A 32 11.11 2.47 -14.25
C SER A 32 11.42 3.96 -14.32
N ASP A 33 11.75 4.44 -15.52
CA ASP A 33 12.09 5.85 -15.77
C ASP A 33 10.89 6.81 -15.70
N GLY A 34 9.70 6.30 -15.38
CA GLY A 34 8.46 7.09 -15.27
C GLY A 34 7.23 6.22 -15.02
N PRO A 35 6.03 6.82 -14.90
CA PRO A 35 4.80 6.12 -14.56
C PRO A 35 4.53 4.86 -15.39
N MET A 36 4.35 3.71 -14.73
CA MET A 36 4.02 2.45 -15.43
C MET A 36 2.73 2.53 -16.22
N ARG A 37 1.78 3.38 -15.79
CA ARG A 37 0.50 3.59 -16.47
C ARG A 37 0.65 4.05 -17.93
N ALA A 38 1.73 4.76 -18.28
CA ALA A 38 2.00 5.20 -19.65
C ALA A 38 2.36 4.04 -20.60
N LYS A 39 2.79 2.89 -20.05
CA LYS A 39 3.11 1.67 -20.80
C LYS A 39 1.94 0.70 -20.90
N LEU A 40 0.81 0.98 -20.24
CA LEU A 40 -0.38 0.15 -20.33
C LEU A 40 -1.01 0.27 -21.71
N GLN A 41 -1.53 -0.86 -22.23
CA GLN A 41 -2.37 -0.84 -23.42
C GLN A 41 -3.60 0.06 -23.18
N CYS A 42 -4.03 0.77 -24.21
CA CYS A 42 -5.15 1.73 -24.10
C CYS A 42 -6.41 1.11 -23.45
N ALA A 43 -6.70 -0.16 -23.75
CA ALA A 43 -7.83 -0.88 -23.15
C ALA A 43 -7.67 -1.08 -21.63
N ASN A 44 -6.48 -1.50 -21.17
CA ASN A 44 -6.20 -1.72 -19.75
C ASN A 44 -6.27 -0.40 -18.97
N PHE A 45 -5.68 0.66 -19.53
CA PHE A 45 -5.75 1.99 -18.94
C PHE A 45 -7.21 2.48 -18.85
N ALA A 46 -7.99 2.30 -19.93
CA ALA A 46 -9.39 2.71 -19.96
C ALA A 46 -10.23 2.03 -18.87
N HIS A 47 -10.04 0.72 -18.63
CA HIS A 47 -10.72 0.00 -17.54
C HIS A 47 -10.36 0.58 -16.17
N GLY A 48 -9.07 0.81 -15.93
CA GLY A 48 -8.60 1.27 -14.64
C GLY A 48 -9.02 2.70 -14.26
N VAL A 49 -9.36 3.53 -15.25
CA VAL A 49 -9.88 4.89 -15.02
C VAL A 49 -11.38 5.00 -15.23
N ALA A 50 -12.07 3.91 -15.59
CA ALA A 50 -13.48 3.96 -15.99
C ALA A 50 -14.39 4.55 -14.91
N GLY A 51 -14.14 4.19 -13.64
CA GLY A 51 -14.88 4.67 -12.47
C GLY A 51 -14.48 6.07 -11.97
N CYS A 52 -13.46 6.71 -12.57
CA CYS A 52 -13.05 8.06 -12.20
C CYS A 52 -14.00 9.13 -12.79
N GLY A 53 -14.08 10.28 -12.12
CA GLY A 53 -14.71 11.48 -12.65
C GLY A 53 -13.99 12.01 -13.90
N SER A 54 -14.63 12.93 -14.63
CA SER A 54 -14.07 13.52 -15.86
C SER A 54 -12.69 14.15 -15.63
N ASP A 55 -12.54 14.88 -14.52
CA ASP A 55 -11.34 15.63 -14.21
C ASP A 55 -10.20 14.69 -13.82
N ASP A 56 -10.48 13.71 -12.96
CA ASP A 56 -9.53 12.66 -12.59
C ASP A 56 -9.06 11.87 -13.84
N LYS A 57 -9.97 11.56 -14.79
CA LYS A 57 -9.62 10.92 -16.07
C LYS A 57 -8.69 11.78 -16.91
N HIS A 58 -8.90 13.09 -16.94
CA HIS A 58 -8.04 14.01 -17.67
C HIS A 58 -6.66 14.08 -17.02
N SER A 59 -6.60 14.27 -15.70
CA SER A 59 -5.35 14.30 -14.92
C SER A 59 -4.53 13.03 -15.08
N LEU A 60 -5.15 11.85 -15.04
CA LEU A 60 -4.45 10.56 -15.19
C LEU A 60 -3.82 10.35 -16.57
N ARG A 61 -4.29 11.05 -17.61
CA ARG A 61 -3.67 11.05 -18.95
C ARG A 61 -2.43 11.93 -19.02
N MET A 62 -2.30 12.90 -18.13
CA MET A 62 -1.13 13.79 -18.06
C MET A 62 0.06 13.03 -17.46
N MET A 63 1.25 13.18 -18.04
CA MET A 63 2.44 12.41 -17.59
C MET A 63 3.02 12.89 -16.25
N ASN A 64 2.66 14.10 -15.81
CA ASN A 64 3.17 14.72 -14.58
C ASN A 64 2.26 14.53 -13.35
N ALA A 65 1.05 14.00 -13.51
CA ALA A 65 0.17 13.68 -12.38
C ALA A 65 0.62 12.36 -11.71
N ALA A 66 0.51 12.24 -10.39
CA ALA A 66 0.65 10.96 -9.71
C ALA A 66 -0.70 10.27 -9.57
N ASN A 67 -0.74 8.95 -9.74
CA ASN A 67 -1.86 8.11 -9.36
C ASN A 67 -1.49 7.36 -8.08
N VAL A 68 -2.14 7.69 -6.97
CA VAL A 68 -1.83 7.14 -5.65
C VAL A 68 -2.86 6.07 -5.28
N ALA A 69 -2.40 4.84 -5.07
CA ALA A 69 -3.23 3.78 -4.51
C ALA A 69 -3.54 4.07 -3.04
N ILE A 70 -4.79 3.88 -2.64
CA ILE A 70 -5.22 3.87 -1.25
C ILE A 70 -5.65 2.44 -0.94
N VAL A 71 -4.94 1.79 -0.01
CA VAL A 71 -5.30 0.47 0.53
C VAL A 71 -5.68 0.65 1.99
N SER A 72 -6.83 0.12 2.41
CA SER A 72 -7.38 0.42 3.74
C SER A 72 -7.84 -0.82 4.51
N ALA A 73 -7.47 -0.87 5.78
CA ALA A 73 -7.95 -1.85 6.76
C ALA A 73 -9.22 -1.37 7.47
N TYR A 74 -10.13 -0.73 6.73
CA TYR A 74 -11.35 -0.14 7.29
C TYR A 74 -12.30 -1.21 7.84
N ASN A 75 -12.78 -0.97 9.07
CA ASN A 75 -14.04 -1.45 9.57
C ASN A 75 -14.59 -0.40 10.55
N ASP A 76 -15.91 -0.41 10.77
CA ASP A 76 -16.62 0.47 11.71
C ASP A 76 -16.71 -0.12 13.12
N MET A 77 -16.42 -1.41 13.28
CA MET A 77 -16.40 -2.13 14.55
C MET A 77 -15.34 -1.59 15.53
N LEU A 78 -14.16 -1.21 15.01
CA LEU A 78 -13.01 -0.80 15.82
C LEU A 78 -12.78 0.70 15.71
N SER A 79 -12.72 1.38 16.84
CA SER A 79 -12.51 2.84 16.90
C SER A 79 -11.24 3.30 16.17
N ALA A 80 -10.19 2.49 16.18
CA ALA A 80 -8.94 2.79 15.51
C ALA A 80 -9.03 2.73 13.97
N HIS A 81 -10.05 2.04 13.43
CA HIS A 81 -10.21 1.82 11.98
C HIS A 81 -11.36 2.63 11.40
N GLN A 82 -12.35 3.00 12.22
CA GLN A 82 -13.51 3.77 11.78
C GLN A 82 -13.14 5.07 11.04
N PRO A 83 -12.09 5.84 11.42
CA PRO A 83 -11.69 7.03 10.67
C PRO A 83 -11.37 6.78 9.20
N TYR A 84 -11.01 5.54 8.82
CA TYR A 84 -10.72 5.16 7.45
C TYR A 84 -11.94 5.13 6.53
N GLU A 85 -13.15 5.31 7.07
CA GLU A 85 -14.34 5.61 6.27
C GLU A 85 -14.18 6.94 5.50
N HIS A 86 -13.65 7.97 6.17
CA HIS A 86 -13.62 9.34 5.66
C HIS A 86 -12.25 9.76 5.13
N PHE A 87 -11.16 9.18 5.65
CA PHE A 87 -9.80 9.54 5.24
C PHE A 87 -9.54 9.38 3.75
N PRO A 88 -9.99 8.31 3.06
CA PRO A 88 -9.78 8.18 1.62
C PRO A 88 -10.32 9.37 0.83
N GLN A 89 -11.46 9.94 1.23
CA GLN A 89 -12.03 11.08 0.53
C GLN A 89 -11.21 12.35 0.76
N GLN A 90 -10.75 12.59 1.98
CA GLN A 90 -9.89 13.73 2.31
C GLN A 90 -8.54 13.64 1.59
N ILE A 91 -7.95 12.44 1.54
CA ILE A 91 -6.70 12.16 0.81
C ILE A 91 -6.88 12.43 -0.68
N LYS A 92 -7.96 11.93 -1.29
CA LYS A 92 -8.27 12.18 -2.71
C LYS A 92 -8.42 13.67 -3.00
N GLN A 93 -9.05 14.42 -2.10
CA GLN A 93 -9.19 15.86 -2.23
C GLN A 93 -7.83 16.57 -2.20
N ALA A 94 -6.98 16.26 -1.21
CA ALA A 94 -5.63 16.81 -1.10
C ALA A 94 -4.75 16.48 -2.32
N LEU A 95 -4.88 15.28 -2.89
CA LEU A 95 -4.16 14.90 -4.10
C LEU A 95 -4.62 15.73 -5.31
N ARG A 96 -5.92 16.00 -5.45
CA ARG A 96 -6.46 16.83 -6.53
C ARG A 96 -5.95 18.27 -6.46
N GLU A 97 -5.79 18.81 -5.25
CA GLU A 97 -5.26 20.16 -5.04
C GLU A 97 -3.84 20.35 -5.57
N ILE A 98 -3.06 19.26 -5.68
CA ILE A 98 -1.71 19.26 -6.27
C ILE A 98 -1.69 18.66 -7.68
N GLY A 99 -2.85 18.53 -8.34
CA GLY A 99 -2.97 18.01 -9.71
C GLY A 99 -2.73 16.51 -9.85
N SER A 100 -2.85 15.75 -8.76
CA SER A 100 -2.71 14.29 -8.72
C SER A 100 -4.05 13.62 -8.42
N VAL A 101 -4.09 12.29 -8.55
CA VAL A 101 -5.32 11.50 -8.37
C VAL A 101 -5.06 10.40 -7.35
N GLY A 102 -6.05 10.16 -6.48
CA GLY A 102 -6.07 9.02 -5.58
C GLY A 102 -7.15 8.03 -5.99
N GLN A 103 -6.82 6.75 -6.07
CA GLN A 103 -7.81 5.68 -6.29
C GLN A 103 -7.81 4.74 -5.09
N PHE A 104 -9.01 4.33 -4.65
CA PHE A 104 -9.11 3.28 -3.64
C PHE A 104 -8.82 1.94 -4.32
N ALA A 105 -7.63 1.40 -4.09
CA ALA A 105 -7.11 0.24 -4.79
C ALA A 105 -7.63 -1.07 -4.21
N GLY A 106 -7.95 -1.10 -2.90
CA GLY A 106 -8.51 -2.28 -2.27
C GLY A 106 -8.66 -2.16 -0.75
N GLY A 107 -9.52 -3.01 -0.19
CA GLY A 107 -9.60 -3.23 1.25
C GLY A 107 -8.76 -4.43 1.66
N VAL A 108 -8.17 -4.37 2.85
CA VAL A 108 -7.53 -5.52 3.50
C VAL A 108 -8.34 -5.91 4.75
N PRO A 109 -8.34 -7.19 5.15
CA PRO A 109 -9.03 -7.56 6.38
C PRO A 109 -8.36 -6.91 7.60
N ALA A 110 -9.15 -6.73 8.65
CA ALA A 110 -8.72 -6.10 9.87
C ALA A 110 -9.23 -6.89 11.06
N MET A 111 -8.33 -7.20 11.99
CA MET A 111 -8.66 -7.80 13.28
C MET A 111 -8.07 -6.97 14.43
N CYS A 112 -8.63 -7.14 15.62
CA CYS A 112 -8.15 -6.48 16.83
C CYS A 112 -7.81 -7.51 17.90
N ASP A 113 -6.54 -7.58 18.25
CA ASP A 113 -6.06 -8.41 19.37
C ASP A 113 -6.84 -8.06 20.65
N GLY A 114 -7.15 -6.77 20.91
CA GLY A 114 -7.95 -6.36 22.07
C GLY A 114 -9.37 -6.93 22.12
N VAL A 115 -9.94 -7.35 20.99
CA VAL A 115 -11.26 -8.02 20.94
C VAL A 115 -11.10 -9.53 20.97
N THR A 116 -10.07 -10.08 20.30
CA THR A 116 -9.92 -11.53 20.14
C THR A 116 -9.06 -12.18 21.22
N GLN A 117 -8.34 -11.43 22.04
CA GLN A 117 -7.40 -11.96 23.02
C GLN A 117 -8.11 -12.81 24.08
N GLY A 118 -7.71 -14.08 24.19
CA GLY A 118 -8.34 -15.07 25.07
C GLY A 118 -9.52 -15.81 24.43
N GLU A 119 -9.91 -15.43 23.22
CA GLU A 119 -11.00 -16.05 22.45
C GLU A 119 -10.46 -16.89 21.28
N PRO A 120 -11.26 -17.84 20.73
CA PRO A 120 -10.83 -18.67 19.59
C PRO A 120 -10.40 -17.86 18.35
N GLY A 121 -10.91 -16.64 18.19
CA GLY A 121 -10.51 -15.74 17.11
C GLY A 121 -9.02 -15.38 17.13
N MET A 122 -8.35 -15.45 18.29
CA MET A 122 -6.91 -15.16 18.41
C MET A 122 -6.05 -16.14 17.61
N GLU A 123 -6.55 -17.34 17.33
CA GLU A 123 -5.85 -18.35 16.51
C GLU A 123 -5.59 -17.85 15.08
N LEU A 124 -6.37 -16.87 14.61
CA LEU A 124 -6.19 -16.23 13.30
C LEU A 124 -5.22 -15.05 13.33
N GLY A 125 -4.75 -14.63 14.52
CA GLY A 125 -3.87 -13.48 14.75
C GLY A 125 -2.72 -13.35 13.76
N ILE A 126 -1.83 -14.33 13.78
CA ILE A 126 -0.62 -14.34 12.93
C ILE A 126 -0.96 -14.60 11.47
N ALA A 127 -1.94 -15.47 11.19
CA ALA A 127 -2.34 -15.78 9.82
C ALA A 127 -2.93 -14.55 9.11
N SER A 128 -3.63 -13.66 9.84
CA SER A 128 -4.21 -12.44 9.28
C SER A 128 -3.17 -11.55 8.61
N ARG A 129 -1.95 -11.46 9.17
CA ARG A 129 -0.84 -10.68 8.60
C ARG A 129 -0.51 -11.12 7.18
N GLU A 130 -0.43 -12.43 6.95
CA GLU A 130 -0.11 -12.99 5.64
C GLU A 130 -1.24 -12.72 4.63
N VAL A 131 -2.50 -12.78 5.10
CA VAL A 131 -3.65 -12.42 4.28
C VAL A 131 -3.60 -10.94 3.90
N ILE A 132 -3.29 -10.05 4.85
CA ILE A 132 -3.18 -8.61 4.62
C ILE A 132 -2.05 -8.29 3.62
N ALA A 133 -0.89 -8.94 3.77
CA ALA A 133 0.23 -8.79 2.84
C ALA A 133 -0.18 -9.22 1.41
N MET A 134 -0.84 -10.37 1.27
CA MET A 134 -1.32 -10.86 -0.02
C MET A 134 -2.42 -9.97 -0.63
N SER A 135 -3.39 -9.54 0.17
CA SER A 135 -4.44 -8.62 -0.26
C SER A 135 -3.88 -7.28 -0.72
N THR A 136 -2.85 -6.76 -0.04
CA THR A 136 -2.14 -5.53 -0.46
C THR A 136 -1.44 -5.74 -1.80
N ALA A 137 -0.74 -6.86 -1.99
CA ALA A 137 -0.10 -7.18 -3.27
C ALA A 137 -1.12 -7.28 -4.42
N ILE A 138 -2.27 -7.92 -4.18
CA ILE A 138 -3.37 -8.01 -5.14
C ILE A 138 -3.89 -6.61 -5.49
N ALA A 139 -4.14 -5.74 -4.50
CA ALA A 139 -4.62 -4.38 -4.72
C ALA A 139 -3.66 -3.54 -5.58
N LEU A 140 -2.34 -3.72 -5.39
CA LEU A 140 -1.31 -3.00 -6.14
C LEU A 140 -0.97 -3.63 -7.50
N SER A 141 -1.39 -4.88 -7.75
CA SER A 141 -1.04 -5.64 -8.97
C SER A 141 -1.59 -5.05 -10.28
N HIS A 142 -2.53 -4.11 -10.21
CA HIS A 142 -3.06 -3.38 -11.38
C HIS A 142 -1.98 -2.61 -12.14
N ASN A 143 -0.82 -2.33 -11.53
CA ASN A 143 0.31 -1.65 -12.15
C ASN A 143 -0.03 -0.27 -12.74
N MET A 144 -0.94 0.44 -12.07
CA MET A 144 -1.45 1.76 -12.46
C MET A 144 -0.98 2.90 -11.57
N PHE A 145 -0.35 2.57 -10.45
CA PHE A 145 -0.08 3.49 -9.37
C PHE A 145 1.39 3.87 -9.34
N ASP A 146 1.66 5.13 -9.03
CA ASP A 146 3.00 5.68 -8.88
C ASP A 146 3.46 5.65 -7.42
N ALA A 147 2.49 5.62 -6.50
CA ALA A 147 2.71 5.51 -5.06
C ALA A 147 1.52 4.80 -4.40
N ALA A 148 1.70 4.42 -3.13
CA ALA A 148 0.63 3.84 -2.32
C ALA A 148 0.60 4.50 -0.93
N LEU A 149 -0.62 4.68 -0.41
CA LEU A 149 -0.92 5.01 0.98
C LEU A 149 -1.63 3.80 1.60
N LEU A 150 -1.00 3.22 2.62
CA LEU A 150 -1.51 2.04 3.32
C LEU A 150 -2.09 2.50 4.66
N LEU A 151 -3.41 2.37 4.83
CA LEU A 151 -4.14 2.81 6.01
C LEU A 151 -4.36 1.62 6.94
N GLY A 152 -3.49 1.50 7.95
CA GLY A 152 -3.51 0.43 8.95
C GLY A 152 -2.84 0.90 10.23
N ILE A 153 -3.18 0.27 11.37
CA ILE A 153 -2.69 0.72 12.69
C ILE A 153 -2.37 -0.43 13.66
N CYS A 154 -3.15 -1.52 13.67
CA CYS A 154 -2.94 -2.60 14.64
C CYS A 154 -1.69 -3.45 14.34
N ASP A 155 -1.20 -4.14 15.37
CA ASP A 155 0.00 -4.97 15.39
C ASP A 155 0.15 -5.95 14.23
N LYS A 156 -0.96 -6.52 13.74
CA LYS A 156 -0.96 -7.52 12.65
C LYS A 156 -1.29 -6.91 11.28
N ILE A 157 -1.61 -5.62 11.23
CA ILE A 157 -2.04 -4.90 10.02
C ILE A 157 -0.88 -4.11 9.42
N VAL A 158 -0.10 -3.41 10.26
CA VAL A 158 1.00 -2.56 9.78
C VAL A 158 2.19 -3.37 9.24
N PRO A 159 2.65 -4.45 9.91
CA PRO A 159 3.77 -5.27 9.40
C PRO A 159 3.38 -6.08 8.16
#